data_AF-A0A521DCB8-F1
#
_entry.id   AF-A0A521DCB8-F1
#
_cell.length_a   1.000
_cell.length_b   1.000
_cell.length_c   1.000
_cell.angle_alpha   90.00
_cell.angle_beta   90.00
_cell.angle_gamma   90.00
#
_symmetry.space_group_name_H-M   'P 1'
#
loop_
_entity.id
_entity.type
_entity.pdbx_description
1 polymer ?
#
loop_
_entity_poly.entity_id
_entity_poly.type
_entity_poly.pdbx_seq_one_letter_code
_entity_poly.pdbx_strand_id
1 'polypeptide(L)'
;MKIILVLVSFFAATISINAQAAKVLTSVNDAGDVATYELDCTTKFQTLAKGLRYNITRHEFKGPEVKNSYRLLLVMDGFYSKTLNKEMTISAVLTDGTVIEARKIIEDDGFFDGACTLKIKDPNALLAANIDKVVVHADKEVVYKVSEQSRVIFKKNLSNIINAK
;
A
#
# COMPACT_ATOMS: atom_id res chain seq x y z
N MET A 1 -37.87 -20.71 -22.30
CA MET A 1 -36.45 -20.99 -21.97
C MET A 1 -35.41 -20.02 -22.58
N LYS A 2 -35.79 -18.97 -23.34
CA LYS A 2 -34.81 -17.98 -23.87
C LYS A 2 -34.50 -16.82 -22.92
N ILE A 3 -35.44 -16.45 -22.05
CA ILE A 3 -35.31 -15.28 -21.15
C ILE A 3 -34.35 -15.56 -19.97
N ILE A 4 -34.27 -16.81 -19.52
CA ILE A 4 -33.41 -17.20 -18.38
C ILE A 4 -31.92 -17.16 -18.75
N LEU A 5 -31.55 -17.47 -19.99
CA LEU A 5 -30.15 -17.45 -20.45
C LEU A 5 -29.53 -16.05 -20.50
N VAL A 6 -30.34 -15.00 -20.72
CA VAL A 6 -29.84 -13.61 -20.81
C VAL A 6 -29.60 -13.00 -19.42
N LEU A 7 -30.33 -13.45 -18.40
CA LEU A 7 -30.12 -13.00 -17.02
C LEU A 7 -28.89 -13.64 -16.37
N VAL A 8 -28.53 -14.88 -16.75
CA VAL A 8 -27.33 -15.55 -16.23
C VAL A 8 -26.04 -14.99 -16.87
N SER A 9 -26.09 -14.56 -18.14
CA SER A 9 -24.93 -13.93 -18.79
C SER A 9 -24.62 -12.53 -18.26
N PHE A 10 -25.62 -11.80 -17.75
CA PHE A 10 -25.39 -10.49 -17.10
C PHE A 10 -24.79 -10.61 -15.68
N PHE A 11 -25.04 -11.71 -14.96
CA PHE A 11 -24.41 -11.95 -13.65
C PHE A 11 -22.99 -12.52 -13.73
N ALA A 12 -22.65 -13.22 -14.81
CA ALA A 12 -21.28 -13.70 -15.03
C ALA A 12 -20.33 -12.61 -15.55
N ALA A 13 -20.86 -11.53 -16.15
CA ALA A 13 -20.06 -10.47 -16.78
C ALA A 13 -19.55 -9.38 -15.82
N THR A 14 -20.00 -9.34 -14.55
CA THR A 14 -19.67 -8.25 -13.62
C THR A 14 -18.60 -8.57 -12.58
N ILE A 15 -18.04 -9.79 -12.55
CA ILE A 15 -17.01 -10.17 -11.57
C ILE A 15 -15.58 -9.98 -12.12
N SER A 16 -15.44 -9.70 -13.42
CA SER A 16 -14.14 -9.43 -14.03
C SER A 16 -13.72 -7.96 -13.87
N ILE A 17 -13.77 -7.42 -12.63
CA ILE A 17 -12.85 -6.34 -12.32
C ILE A 17 -11.48 -7.02 -12.34
N ASN A 18 -10.71 -6.80 -13.40
CA ASN A 18 -9.31 -7.22 -13.50
C ASN A 18 -8.55 -6.68 -12.29
N ALA A 19 -8.58 -7.41 -11.19
CA ALA A 19 -7.71 -7.30 -10.03
C ALA A 19 -6.32 -7.87 -10.41
N GLN A 20 -5.82 -7.45 -11.57
CA GLN A 20 -4.47 -7.79 -11.97
C GLN A 20 -3.54 -7.07 -11.00
N ALA A 21 -2.67 -7.86 -10.38
CA ALA A 21 -1.56 -7.35 -9.60
C ALA A 21 -0.77 -6.36 -10.46
N ALA A 22 -0.30 -5.28 -9.86
CA ALA A 22 0.52 -4.33 -10.58
C ALA A 22 1.78 -5.04 -11.10
N LYS A 23 2.20 -4.69 -12.32
CA LYS A 23 3.49 -5.10 -12.84
C LYS A 23 4.58 -4.59 -11.89
N VAL A 24 5.65 -5.35 -11.70
CA VAL A 24 6.82 -4.88 -10.95
C VAL A 24 7.79 -4.23 -11.94
N LEU A 25 8.21 -3.01 -11.64
CA LEU A 25 9.30 -2.32 -12.31
C LEU A 25 10.61 -2.65 -11.58
N THR A 26 11.64 -2.95 -12.35
CA THR A 26 13.00 -3.18 -11.85
C THR A 26 13.90 -2.09 -12.39
N SER A 27 14.67 -1.46 -11.52
CA SER A 27 15.71 -0.51 -11.90
C SER A 27 16.97 -0.75 -11.07
N VAL A 28 18.11 -0.32 -11.60
CA VAL A 28 19.38 -0.31 -10.88
C VAL A 28 19.90 1.12 -10.95
N ASN A 29 20.40 1.65 -9.84
CA ASN A 29 20.98 2.99 -9.83
C ASN A 29 22.30 3.06 -10.64
N ASP A 30 22.75 4.28 -10.92
CA ASP A 30 23.91 4.51 -11.79
C ASP A 30 25.21 3.84 -11.29
N ALA A 31 25.38 3.75 -9.97
CA ALA A 31 26.53 3.09 -9.34
C ALA A 31 26.45 1.55 -9.37
N GLY A 32 25.28 1.00 -9.72
CA GLY A 32 25.08 -0.44 -9.82
C GLY A 32 24.95 -1.16 -8.48
N ASP A 33 24.89 -0.43 -7.35
CA ASP A 33 24.92 -0.97 -5.99
C ASP A 33 23.53 -1.10 -5.34
N VAL A 34 22.49 -0.51 -5.92
CA VAL A 34 21.11 -0.64 -5.44
C VAL A 34 20.16 -1.02 -6.57
N ALA A 35 19.55 -2.20 -6.46
CA ALA A 35 18.40 -2.59 -7.27
C ALA A 35 17.09 -2.18 -6.58
N THR A 36 16.16 -1.60 -7.32
CA THR A 36 14.85 -1.19 -6.84
C THR A 36 13.77 -1.96 -7.56
N TYR A 37 12.81 -2.47 -6.79
CA TYR A 37 11.65 -3.20 -7.26
C TYR A 37 10.41 -2.52 -6.72
N GLU A 38 9.55 -2.01 -7.60
CA GLU A 38 8.34 -1.27 -7.19
C GLU A 38 7.13 -1.61 -8.05
N LEU A 39 5.93 -1.36 -7.54
CA LEU A 39 4.72 -1.54 -8.34
C LEU A 39 4.64 -0.44 -9.40
N ASP A 40 4.37 -0.83 -10.65
CA ASP A 40 4.10 0.09 -11.74
C ASP A 40 2.83 0.89 -11.46
N CYS A 41 3.04 2.14 -11.02
CA CYS A 41 1.98 3.09 -10.71
C CYS A 41 1.91 4.23 -11.74
N THR A 42 2.49 4.06 -12.94
CA THR A 42 2.59 5.10 -13.98
C THR A 42 1.23 5.70 -14.35
N THR A 43 0.19 4.86 -14.42
CA THR A 43 -1.18 5.33 -14.70
C THR A 43 -1.92 5.70 -13.42
N LYS A 44 -1.79 4.89 -12.36
CA LYS A 44 -2.43 5.11 -11.07
C LYS A 44 -1.79 4.24 -9.98
N PHE A 45 -1.78 4.76 -8.76
CA PHE A 45 -1.51 3.95 -7.58
C PHE A 45 -2.56 2.86 -7.37
N GLN A 46 -2.15 1.79 -6.69
CA GLN A 46 -3.06 0.73 -6.28
C GLN A 46 -3.96 1.23 -5.15
N THR A 47 -5.23 0.84 -5.15
CA THR A 47 -6.17 1.22 -4.08
C THR A 47 -6.09 0.22 -2.94
N LEU A 48 -5.87 0.69 -1.70
CA LEU A 48 -5.94 -0.13 -0.49
C LEU A 48 -7.33 -0.07 0.13
N ALA A 49 -7.89 1.14 0.26
CA ALA A 49 -9.25 1.39 0.73
C ALA A 49 -9.82 2.62 0.02
N LYS A 50 -11.12 2.92 0.21
CA LYS A 50 -11.71 4.15 -0.33
C LYS A 50 -10.95 5.36 0.22
N GLY A 51 -10.41 6.19 -0.67
CA GLY A 51 -9.62 7.36 -0.28
C GLY A 51 -8.19 7.04 0.18
N LEU A 52 -7.72 5.80 0.02
CA LEU A 52 -6.36 5.39 0.40
C LEU A 52 -5.75 4.50 -0.68
N ARG A 53 -4.67 5.01 -1.27
CA ARG A 53 -3.87 4.37 -2.30
C ARG A 53 -2.50 3.98 -1.75
N TYR A 54 -1.79 3.11 -2.46
CA TYR A 54 -0.47 2.63 -2.03
C TYR A 54 0.48 2.27 -3.18
N ASN A 55 1.77 2.21 -2.85
CA ASN A 55 2.84 1.54 -3.60
C ASN A 55 3.72 0.75 -2.62
N ILE A 56 4.33 -0.33 -3.08
CA ILE A 56 5.31 -1.12 -2.32
C ILE A 56 6.63 -1.07 -3.08
N THR A 57 7.71 -0.69 -2.38
CA THR A 57 9.06 -0.64 -2.94
C THR A 57 9.99 -1.51 -2.11
N ARG A 58 10.79 -2.33 -2.78
CA ARG A 58 11.92 -3.06 -2.20
C ARG A 58 13.21 -2.50 -2.79
N HIS A 59 14.12 -2.06 -1.93
CA HIS A 59 15.50 -1.79 -2.30
C HIS A 59 16.38 -2.96 -1.87
N GLU A 60 17.18 -3.45 -2.80
CA GLU A 60 18.18 -4.49 -2.60
C GLU A 60 19.56 -3.87 -2.76
N PHE A 61 20.34 -3.88 -1.69
CA PHE A 61 21.66 -3.27 -1.64
C PHE A 61 22.73 -4.34 -1.86
N LYS A 62 23.70 -4.04 -2.72
CA LYS A 62 24.90 -4.87 -2.89
C LYS A 62 25.86 -4.62 -1.72
N GLY A 63 26.31 -5.70 -1.09
CA GLY A 63 27.28 -5.65 -0.01
C GLY A 63 27.33 -6.96 0.78
N PRO A 64 28.32 -7.13 1.68
CA PRO A 64 28.42 -8.32 2.54
C PRO A 64 27.22 -8.49 3.47
N GLU A 65 26.48 -7.41 3.73
CA GLU A 65 25.19 -7.43 4.42
C GLU A 65 24.07 -7.11 3.43
N VAL A 66 23.59 -8.10 2.68
CA VAL A 66 22.40 -7.96 1.82
C VAL A 66 21.20 -7.66 2.71
N LYS A 67 20.84 -6.39 2.85
CA LYS A 67 19.70 -5.95 3.65
C LYS A 67 18.63 -5.37 2.74
N ASN A 68 17.66 -6.20 2.39
CA ASN A 68 16.48 -5.72 1.67
C ASN A 68 15.71 -4.73 2.55
N SER A 69 15.39 -3.56 2.00
CA SER A 69 14.54 -2.58 2.66
C SER A 69 13.19 -2.54 1.96
N TYR A 70 12.12 -2.80 2.69
CA TYR A 70 10.75 -2.73 2.19
C TYR A 70 10.04 -1.48 2.70
N ARG A 71 9.39 -0.77 1.80
CA ARG A 71 8.65 0.47 2.07
C ARG A 71 7.23 0.35 1.53
N LEU A 72 6.26 0.74 2.34
CA LEU A 72 4.86 0.89 1.95
C LEU A 72 4.55 2.38 1.90
N LEU A 73 4.45 2.94 0.70
CA LEU A 73 3.94 4.29 0.50
C LEU A 73 2.42 4.25 0.55
N LEU A 74 1.82 5.10 1.37
CA LEU A 74 0.39 5.33 1.50
C LEU A 74 0.10 6.74 0.99
N VAL A 75 -0.90 6.86 0.11
CA VAL A 75 -1.33 8.13 -0.49
C VAL A 75 -2.82 8.30 -0.23
N MET A 76 -3.17 9.30 0.56
CA MET A 76 -4.54 9.60 0.96
C MET A 76 -5.19 10.58 -0.02
N ASP A 77 -6.47 10.37 -0.30
CA ASP A 77 -7.26 11.32 -1.08
C ASP A 77 -7.74 12.44 -0.16
N GLY A 78 -7.02 13.55 -0.16
CA GLY A 78 -7.32 14.75 0.63
C GLY A 78 -6.11 15.27 1.41
N PHE A 79 -6.06 16.59 1.57
CA PHE A 79 -5.06 17.27 2.38
C PHE A 79 -5.62 17.51 3.79
N TYR A 80 -4.81 17.30 4.82
CA TYR A 80 -5.14 17.79 6.15
C TYR A 80 -4.71 19.25 6.20
N SER A 81 -5.66 20.19 6.11
CA SER A 81 -5.36 21.62 5.98
C SER A 81 -5.31 22.39 7.30
N LYS A 82 -5.53 21.74 8.45
CA LYS A 82 -5.40 22.33 9.80
C LYS A 82 -5.21 21.23 10.84
N THR A 83 -4.01 20.66 10.94
CA THR A 83 -3.70 19.85 12.13
C THR A 83 -3.34 20.81 13.26
N LEU A 84 -4.06 20.77 14.38
CA LEU A 84 -3.67 21.51 15.60
C LEU A 84 -2.38 20.93 16.22
N ASN A 85 -2.04 19.71 15.83
CA ASN A 85 -0.88 18.98 16.29
C ASN A 85 0.30 19.23 15.35
N LYS A 86 1.50 19.47 15.90
CA LYS A 86 2.75 19.57 15.13
C LYS A 86 3.16 18.26 14.46
N GLU A 87 2.45 17.17 14.76
CA GLU A 87 2.81 15.82 14.39
C GLU A 87 1.57 14.97 14.17
N MET A 88 1.72 13.99 13.29
CA MET A 88 0.70 13.02 12.93
C MET A 88 1.33 11.63 12.90
N THR A 89 0.58 10.62 13.35
CA THR A 89 1.03 9.22 13.28
C THR A 89 0.13 8.46 12.32
N ILE A 90 0.73 7.69 11.41
CA ILE A 90 -0.01 6.79 10.51
C ILE A 90 0.36 5.36 10.90
N SER A 91 -0.66 4.55 11.17
CA SER A 91 -0.53 3.19 11.68
C SER A 91 -1.28 2.21 10.81
N ALA A 92 -0.59 1.23 10.24
CA ALA A 92 -1.21 0.04 9.67
C ALA A 92 -1.36 -1.02 10.77
N VAL A 93 -2.60 -1.33 11.11
CA VAL A 93 -2.95 -2.38 12.08
C VAL A 93 -3.19 -3.67 11.32
N LEU A 94 -2.45 -4.71 11.68
CA LEU A 94 -2.54 -6.03 11.06
C LEU A 94 -3.66 -6.86 11.68
N THR A 95 -4.07 -7.95 11.03
CA THR A 95 -5.18 -8.78 11.56
C THR A 95 -4.83 -9.52 12.84
N ASP A 96 -3.55 -9.70 13.14
CA ASP A 96 -3.04 -10.27 14.40
C ASP A 96 -2.86 -9.23 15.52
N GLY A 97 -3.18 -7.96 15.25
CA GLY A 97 -3.04 -6.85 16.19
C GLY A 97 -1.68 -6.16 16.17
N THR A 98 -0.71 -6.66 15.38
CA THR A 98 0.57 -5.97 15.18
C THR A 98 0.35 -4.59 14.56
N VAL A 99 1.13 -3.59 14.99
CA VAL A 99 1.05 -2.22 14.45
C VAL A 99 2.36 -1.85 13.76
N ILE A 100 2.26 -1.40 12.51
CA ILE A 100 3.37 -0.79 11.77
C ILE A 100 3.05 0.70 11.66
N GLU A 101 3.90 1.55 12.23
CA GLU A 101 3.62 2.99 12.31
C GLU A 101 4.78 3.86 11.80
N ALA A 102 4.43 5.07 11.39
CA ALA A 102 5.37 6.15 11.12
C ALA A 102 4.82 7.47 11.65
N ARG A 103 5.71 8.28 12.22
CA ARG A 103 5.42 9.64 12.67
C ARG A 103 5.84 10.62 11.58
N LYS A 104 4.98 11.56 11.26
CA LYS A 104 5.22 12.66 10.32
C LYS A 104 5.13 13.97 11.10
N ILE A 105 6.17 14.79 10.99
CA ILE A 105 6.14 16.17 11.47
C ILE A 105 5.42 16.99 10.40
N ILE A 106 4.44 17.78 10.82
CA ILE A 106 3.68 18.68 9.95
C ILE A 106 4.50 19.95 9.77
N GLU A 107 4.51 20.51 8.56
CA GLU A 107 5.19 21.77 8.27
C GLU A 107 4.58 22.93 9.08
N ASP A 108 5.32 24.03 9.24
CA ASP A 108 4.92 25.15 10.10
C ASP A 108 3.62 25.84 9.64
N ASP A 109 3.24 25.67 8.37
CA ASP A 109 1.98 26.15 7.80
C ASP A 109 0.79 25.20 8.06
N GLY A 110 1.02 24.08 8.73
CA GLY A 110 0.01 23.07 9.06
C GLY A 110 -0.34 22.14 7.90
N PHE A 111 0.42 22.18 6.79
CA PHE A 111 0.12 21.41 5.59
C PHE A 111 0.67 19.97 5.65
N PHE A 112 -0.17 19.03 5.21
CA PHE A 112 0.24 17.65 4.96
C PHE A 112 -0.11 17.24 3.53
N ASP A 113 0.91 16.76 2.81
CA ASP A 113 0.88 16.39 1.39
C ASP A 113 0.04 15.16 1.04
N GLY A 114 -0.51 14.47 2.05
CA GLY A 114 -1.32 13.27 1.85
C GLY A 114 -0.48 12.00 1.66
N ALA A 115 0.85 12.04 1.81
CA ALA A 115 1.72 10.89 1.60
C ALA A 115 2.51 10.48 2.85
N CYS A 116 2.50 9.19 3.16
CA CYS A 116 3.27 8.64 4.27
C CYS A 116 3.94 7.33 3.86
N THR A 117 5.18 7.11 4.30
CA THR A 117 5.89 5.84 4.05
C THR A 117 6.08 5.06 5.34
N LEU A 118 5.52 3.85 5.40
CA LEU A 118 5.76 2.90 6.47
C LEU A 118 6.95 2.01 6.13
N LYS A 119 7.87 1.80 7.09
CA LYS A 119 8.97 0.84 6.94
C LYS A 119 8.47 -0.56 7.30
N ILE A 120 8.58 -1.49 6.37
CA ILE A 120 8.24 -2.90 6.61
C ILE A 120 9.51 -3.62 7.07
N LYS A 121 9.55 -4.01 8.36
CA LYS A 121 10.68 -4.74 8.94
C LYS A 121 10.70 -6.21 8.51
N ASP A 122 9.53 -6.83 8.53
CA ASP A 122 9.33 -8.23 8.13
C ASP A 122 8.19 -8.31 7.10
N PRO A 123 8.51 -8.39 5.79
CA PRO A 123 7.50 -8.46 4.75
C PRO A 123 6.75 -9.81 4.76
N ASN A 124 7.34 -10.88 5.29
CA ASN A 124 6.69 -12.19 5.36
C ASN A 124 5.67 -12.24 6.50
N ALA A 125 5.98 -11.63 7.65
CA ALA A 125 5.00 -11.44 8.72
C ALA A 125 3.81 -10.59 8.23
N LEU A 126 4.08 -9.50 7.51
CA LEU A 126 3.02 -8.69 6.89
C LEU A 126 2.19 -9.48 5.88
N LEU A 127 2.82 -10.35 5.08
CA LEU A 127 2.13 -11.21 4.12
C LEU A 127 1.20 -12.24 4.81
N ALA A 128 1.58 -12.70 6.00
CA ALA A 128 0.79 -13.63 6.81
C ALA A 128 -0.38 -12.93 7.51
N ALA A 129 -0.11 -11.85 8.24
CA ALA A 129 -1.10 -11.15 9.07
C ALA A 129 -1.98 -10.17 8.28
N ASN A 130 -1.54 -9.67 7.11
CA ASN A 130 -2.26 -8.70 6.28
C ASN A 130 -2.63 -7.38 7.00
N ILE A 131 -3.05 -6.36 6.26
CA ILE A 131 -3.51 -5.09 6.85
C ILE A 131 -5.01 -5.17 7.08
N ASP A 132 -5.47 -5.02 8.33
CA ASP A 132 -6.89 -4.92 8.65
C ASP A 132 -7.43 -3.50 8.41
N LYS A 133 -6.70 -2.52 8.92
CA LYS A 133 -7.03 -1.10 8.79
C LYS A 133 -5.78 -0.23 8.83
N VAL A 134 -5.89 0.94 8.22
CA VAL A 134 -4.93 2.03 8.42
C VAL A 134 -5.61 3.12 9.23
N VAL A 135 -4.94 3.60 10.26
CA VAL A 135 -5.41 4.67 11.13
C VAL A 135 -4.47 5.86 11.01
N VAL A 136 -5.04 7.03 10.79
CA VAL A 136 -4.32 8.30 10.81
C VAL A 136 -4.71 9.02 12.10
N HIS A 137 -3.73 9.21 12.98
CA HIS A 137 -3.85 9.91 14.24
C HIS A 137 -3.36 11.35 14.05
N ALA A 138 -4.30 12.25 13.79
CA ALA A 138 -4.06 13.70 13.64
C ALA A 138 -4.87 14.48 14.71
N ASP A 139 -5.55 15.56 14.33
CA ASP A 139 -6.55 16.25 15.18
C ASP A 139 -7.78 15.36 15.44
N LYS A 140 -8.09 14.49 14.48
CA LYS A 140 -9.10 13.44 14.57
C LYS A 140 -8.53 12.13 14.06
N GLU A 141 -9.10 11.03 14.53
CA GLU A 141 -8.78 9.72 13.98
C GLU A 141 -9.54 9.49 12.68
N VAL A 142 -8.79 9.15 11.63
CA VAL A 142 -9.36 8.69 10.36
C VAL A 142 -9.00 7.23 10.17
N VAL A 143 -10.02 6.39 9.99
CA VAL A 143 -9.85 4.93 9.89
C VAL A 143 -10.23 4.47 8.49
N TYR A 144 -9.25 3.92 7.78
CA TYR A 144 -9.40 3.25 6.50
C TYR A 144 -9.49 1.74 6.72
N LYS A 145 -10.70 1.20 6.76
CA LYS A 145 -10.90 -0.25 6.83
C LYS A 145 -10.57 -0.90 5.50
N VAL A 146 -9.70 -1.91 5.51
CA VAL A 146 -9.30 -2.62 4.29
C VAL A 146 -10.30 -3.75 4.03
N SER A 147 -10.86 -3.80 2.81
CA SER A 147 -11.77 -4.87 2.41
C SER A 147 -11.03 -6.18 2.21
N GLU A 148 -11.75 -7.30 2.26
CA GLU A 148 -11.16 -8.61 1.97
C GLU A 148 -10.56 -8.68 0.56
N GLN A 149 -11.25 -8.12 -0.44
CA GLN A 149 -10.75 -8.05 -1.81
C GLN A 149 -9.44 -7.25 -1.90
N SER A 150 -9.37 -6.08 -1.25
CA SER A 150 -8.14 -5.28 -1.20
C SER A 150 -7.00 -6.02 -0.50
N ARG A 151 -7.30 -6.75 0.58
CA ARG A 151 -6.33 -7.59 1.30
C ARG A 151 -5.74 -8.69 0.41
N VAL A 152 -6.55 -9.32 -0.44
CA VAL A 152 -6.08 -10.33 -1.39
C VAL A 152 -5.15 -9.72 -2.44
N ILE A 153 -5.53 -8.57 -3.00
CA ILE A 153 -4.72 -7.85 -4.00
C ILE A 153 -3.40 -7.37 -3.38
N PHE A 154 -3.46 -6.76 -2.20
CA PHE A 154 -2.28 -6.32 -1.46
C PHE A 154 -1.31 -7.46 -1.21
N LYS A 155 -1.81 -8.61 -0.74
CA LYS A 155 -1.00 -9.82 -0.50
C LYS A 155 -0.32 -10.30 -1.78
N LYS A 156 -1.04 -10.31 -2.90
CA LYS A 156 -0.48 -10.68 -4.21
C LYS A 156 0.62 -9.71 -4.65
N ASN A 157 0.40 -8.40 -4.52
CA ASN A 157 1.39 -7.38 -4.87
C ASN A 157 2.63 -7.45 -3.98
N LEU A 158 2.46 -7.62 -2.67
CA LEU A 158 3.58 -7.78 -1.73
C LEU A 158 4.39 -9.04 -2.07
N SER A 159 3.73 -10.16 -2.34
CA SER A 159 4.41 -11.39 -2.78
C SER A 159 5.21 -11.18 -4.07
N ASN A 160 4.65 -10.47 -5.06
CA ASN A 160 5.36 -10.16 -6.30
C ASN A 160 6.63 -9.33 -6.03
N ILE A 161 6.58 -8.34 -5.14
CA ILE A 161 7.73 -7.52 -4.76
C ILE A 161 8.77 -8.33 -3.99
N ILE A 162 8.35 -9.21 -3.08
CA ILE A 162 9.26 -10.10 -2.34
C ILE A 162 10.01 -11.03 -3.31
N ASN A 163 9.32 -11.54 -4.33
CA ASN A 163 9.85 -12.55 -5.26
C ASN A 163 10.49 -11.97 -6.53
N ALA A 164 10.44 -10.66 -6.73
CA ALA A 164 11.02 -10.01 -7.91
C ALA A 164 12.53 -10.25 -7.99
N LYS A 165 13.07 -10.26 -9.21
CA LYS A 165 14.49 -10.45 -9.52
C LYS A 165 14.90 -9.51 -10.64
#